data_AF-A0A5J4X275-F1
#
_entry.id   AF-A0A5J4X275-F1
#
_cell.length_a   1.000
_cell.length_b   1.000
_cell.length_c   1.000
_cell.angle_alpha   90.00
_cell.angle_beta   90.00
_cell.angle_gamma   90.00
#
_symmetry.space_group_name_H-M   'P 1'
#
loop_
_entity.id
_entity.type
_entity.pdbx_description
1 polymer ?
#
loop_
_entity_poly.entity_id
_entity_poly.type
_entity_poly.pdbx_seq_one_letter_code
_entity_poly.pdbx_strand_id
1 'polypeptide(L)'
;MKIKIAKWQIFDQLKRFQQEDLKLILQERFCRLINRVIESPVLAKSIFLIVFHNNEEEDNIDFVDHINVYKEVYCLCTSVQPHSIDCLLVLLIGGEWLLLQWNKT
;
A
#
# COMPACT_ATOMS: atom_id res chain seq x y z
N MET A 1 10.27 11.31 -15.01
CA MET A 1 10.77 9.93 -14.87
C MET A 1 11.24 9.71 -13.42
N LYS A 2 10.32 9.70 -12.44
CA LYS A 2 10.64 9.56 -10.99
C LYS A 2 10.12 8.25 -10.36
N ILE A 3 9.13 7.62 -10.98
CA ILE A 3 8.48 6.38 -10.50
C ILE A 3 9.46 5.19 -10.41
N LYS A 4 10.52 5.15 -11.23
CA LYS A 4 11.52 4.09 -11.15
C LYS A 4 12.26 4.11 -9.80
N ILE A 5 12.63 5.29 -9.29
CA ILE A 5 13.49 5.42 -8.09
C ILE A 5 12.73 4.97 -6.84
N ALA A 6 11.50 5.45 -6.65
CA ALA A 6 10.63 5.02 -5.55
C ALA A 6 10.41 3.50 -5.54
N LYS A 7 10.22 2.89 -6.72
CA LYS A 7 10.08 1.42 -6.82
C LYS A 7 11.33 0.66 -6.37
N TRP A 8 12.53 1.17 -6.67
CA TRP A 8 13.79 0.57 -6.21
C TRP A 8 14.05 0.80 -4.72
N GLN A 9 13.72 1.99 -4.18
CA GLN A 9 13.84 2.27 -2.75
C GLN A 9 12.86 1.45 -1.90
N ILE A 10 11.60 1.28 -2.33
CA ILE A 10 10.67 0.34 -1.71
C ILE A 10 11.27 -1.06 -1.77
N PHE A 11 11.77 -1.49 -2.94
CA PHE A 11 12.37 -2.81 -3.09
C PHE A 11 13.60 -3.02 -2.20
N ASP A 12 14.43 -2.00 -1.99
CA ASP A 12 15.62 -2.08 -1.14
C ASP A 12 15.28 -1.96 0.37
N GLN A 13 14.24 -1.21 0.74
CA GLN A 13 13.63 -1.23 2.09
C GLN A 13 13.00 -2.62 2.37
N LEU A 14 12.30 -3.19 1.39
CA LEU A 14 11.73 -4.54 1.45
C LEU A 14 12.81 -5.63 1.51
N LYS A 15 13.95 -5.46 0.84
CA LYS A 15 15.13 -6.33 1.01
C LYS A 15 15.75 -6.22 2.39
N ARG A 16 15.79 -5.02 2.99
CA ARG A 16 16.26 -4.84 4.38
C ARG A 16 15.35 -5.55 5.39
N PHE A 17 14.08 -5.77 5.05
CA PHE A 17 13.10 -6.54 5.83
C PHE A 17 13.25 -8.08 5.75
N GLN A 18 14.46 -8.59 5.46
CA GLN A 18 14.88 -10.01 5.45
C GLN A 18 14.55 -10.82 4.17
N GLN A 19 15.56 -11.56 3.71
CA GLN A 19 15.72 -12.11 2.36
C GLN A 19 14.91 -13.41 2.08
N GLU A 20 14.08 -13.85 3.01
CA GLU A 20 13.16 -14.99 2.83
C GLU A 20 11.66 -14.58 2.82
N ASP A 21 11.34 -13.38 3.29
CA ASP A 21 9.97 -12.88 3.46
C ASP A 21 9.36 -12.24 2.21
N LEU A 22 10.16 -11.96 1.19
CA LEU A 22 9.67 -11.44 -0.10
C LEU A 22 8.78 -12.44 -0.86
N LYS A 23 8.77 -13.72 -0.46
CA LYS A 23 7.78 -14.72 -0.93
C LYS A 23 6.37 -14.52 -0.35
N LEU A 24 6.21 -13.72 0.70
CA LEU A 24 4.94 -13.50 1.42
C LEU A 24 4.25 -12.17 1.07
N ILE A 25 4.91 -11.26 0.35
CA ILE A 25 4.25 -10.06 -0.18
C ILE A 25 3.49 -10.48 -1.43
N LEU A 26 2.18 -10.64 -1.30
CA LEU A 26 1.32 -11.10 -2.38
C LEU A 26 1.02 -9.97 -3.37
N GLN A 27 0.98 -8.71 -2.91
CA GLN A 27 0.64 -7.61 -3.78
C GLN A 27 1.10 -6.23 -3.30
N GLU A 28 1.49 -5.39 -4.26
CA GLU A 28 1.78 -3.97 -4.10
C GLU A 28 0.78 -3.14 -4.91
N ARG A 29 0.31 -2.03 -4.34
CA ARG A 29 -0.49 -1.02 -5.03
C ARG A 29 -0.06 0.39 -4.66
N PHE A 30 -0.06 1.27 -5.66
CA PHE A 30 0.14 2.70 -5.48
C PHE A 30 -1.20 3.39 -5.69
N CYS A 31 -1.59 4.25 -4.75
CA CYS A 31 -2.81 5.03 -4.85
C CYS A 31 -2.75 6.28 -3.98
N ARG A 32 -3.60 7.27 -4.27
CA ARG A 32 -3.68 8.53 -3.52
C ARG A 32 -4.49 8.34 -2.24
N LEU A 33 -4.05 7.42 -1.39
CA LEU A 33 -4.77 6.97 -0.20
C LEU A 33 -4.75 8.03 0.91
N ILE A 34 -3.57 8.60 1.18
CA ILE A 34 -3.37 9.56 2.29
C ILE A 34 -3.52 11.01 1.81
N ASN A 35 -3.06 11.30 0.59
CA ASN A 35 -3.05 12.63 0.00
C ASN A 35 -3.48 12.54 -1.47
N ARG A 36 -4.24 13.53 -1.94
CA ARG A 36 -4.72 13.64 -3.34
C ARG A 36 -3.61 13.97 -4.35
N VAL A 37 -2.43 14.37 -3.88
CA VAL A 37 -1.32 14.79 -4.74
C VAL A 37 -0.27 13.68 -4.89
N ILE A 38 0.04 12.99 -3.79
CA ILE A 38 1.14 12.02 -3.73
C ILE A 38 0.57 10.62 -3.61
N GLU A 39 1.06 9.69 -4.43
CA GLU A 39 0.73 8.28 -4.32
C GLU A 39 1.43 7.65 -3.11
N SER A 40 0.63 6.96 -2.31
CA SER A 40 1.05 6.12 -1.20
C SER A 40 1.19 4.66 -1.66
N PRO A 41 2.32 4.01 -1.40
CA PRO A 41 2.46 2.57 -1.54
C PRO A 41 1.65 1.83 -0.46
N VAL A 42 0.95 0.78 -0.86
CA VAL A 42 0.23 -0.14 0.02
C VAL A 42 0.65 -1.56 -0.32
N LEU A 43 1.08 -2.31 0.69
CA LEU A 43 1.52 -3.69 0.56
C LEU A 43 0.56 -4.62 1.28
N ALA A 44 0.20 -5.72 0.64
CA ALA A 44 -0.52 -6.82 1.29
C ALA A 44 0.45 -7.96 1.63
N LYS A 45 0.48 -8.35 2.90
CA LYS A 45 1.21 -9.52 3.41
C LYS A 45 0.27 -10.34 4.28
N SER A 46 -0.17 -11.50 3.77
CA SER A 46 -1.15 -12.37 4.45
C SER A 46 -2.42 -11.60 4.85
N ILE A 47 -2.68 -11.42 6.14
CA ILE A 47 -3.86 -10.72 6.68
C ILE A 47 -3.62 -9.22 6.94
N PHE A 48 -2.44 -8.69 6.61
CA PHE A 48 -2.06 -7.31 6.90
C PHE A 48 -1.94 -6.47 5.65
N LEU A 49 -2.44 -5.24 5.74
CA LEU A 49 -2.17 -4.15 4.82
C LEU A 49 -1.16 -3.21 5.47
N ILE A 50 -0.06 -2.94 4.81
CA ILE A 50 0.98 -2.05 5.29
C ILE A 50 0.95 -0.80 4.40
N VAL A 51 0.74 0.36 5.02
CA VAL A 51 0.57 1.64 4.33
C VAL A 51 1.82 2.49 4.53
N PHE A 52 2.31 3.05 3.43
CA PHE A 52 3.45 3.95 3.42
C PHE A 52 3.07 5.34 2.88
N HIS A 53 3.82 6.35 3.28
CA HIS A 53 3.76 7.69 2.73
C HIS A 53 5.06 7.97 1.99
N ASN A 54 4.96 8.43 0.75
CA ASN A 54 6.13 8.87 0.00
C ASN A 54 6.40 10.33 0.33
N ASN A 55 7.53 10.62 0.97
CA ASN A 55 7.92 11.98 1.32
C ASN A 55 8.79 12.55 0.19
N GLU A 56 8.21 13.42 -0.64
CA GLU A 56 8.91 14.01 -1.78
C GLU A 56 10.00 15.02 -1.35
N GLU A 57 9.94 15.57 -0.14
CA GLU A 57 10.94 16.55 0.35
C GLU A 57 12.25 15.86 0.75
N GLU A 58 12.15 14.72 1.41
CA GLU A 58 13.29 13.95 1.92
C GLU A 58 13.71 12.78 1.00
N ASP A 59 13.03 12.62 -0.14
CA ASP A 59 13.21 11.50 -1.10
C ASP A 59 13.23 10.12 -0.40
N ASN A 60 12.33 9.96 0.58
CA ASN A 60 12.23 8.77 1.43
C ASN A 60 10.78 8.24 1.48
N ILE A 61 10.62 7.06 2.08
CA ILE A 61 9.31 6.41 2.26
C ILE A 61 9.14 6.13 3.74
N ASP A 62 8.09 6.72 4.31
CA ASP A 62 7.75 6.61 5.71
C ASP A 62 6.69 5.53 5.92
N PHE A 63 6.91 4.68 6.92
CA PHE A 63 5.86 3.77 7.40
C PHE A 63 4.78 4.59 8.11
N VAL A 64 3.52 4.38 7.71
CA VAL A 64 2.37 5.10 8.28
C VAL A 64 1.61 4.19 9.23
N ASP A 65 1.18 3.03 8.73
CA ASP A 65 0.32 2.14 9.51
C ASP A 65 0.31 0.72 8.97
N HIS A 66 -0.18 -0.21 9.80
CA HIS A 66 -0.50 -1.57 9.42
C HIS A 66 -1.93 -1.92 9.88
N ILE A 67 -2.77 -2.35 8.94
CA ILE A 67 -4.18 -2.66 9.18
C ILE A 67 -4.35 -4.18 9.07
N ASN A 68 -4.92 -4.80 10.10
CA ASN A 68 -5.31 -6.21 10.05
C ASN A 68 -6.70 -6.33 9.43
N VAL A 69 -6.82 -7.06 8.31
CA VAL A 69 -8.09 -7.31 7.61
C VAL A 69 -8.72 -8.67 7.98
N TYR A 70 -8.21 -9.31 9.03
CA TYR A 70 -8.71 -10.54 9.68
C TYR A 70 -8.71 -11.81 8.83
N LYS A 71 -8.62 -11.69 7.50
CA LYS A 71 -8.52 -12.80 6.54
C LYS A 71 -7.43 -12.49 5.51
N GLU A 72 -6.95 -13.53 4.84
CA GLU A 72 -5.88 -13.41 3.88
C GLU A 72 -6.33 -12.59 2.66
N VAL A 73 -5.48 -11.64 2.26
CA VAL A 73 -5.71 -10.78 1.11
C VAL A 73 -5.43 -11.57 -0.16
N TYR A 74 -6.46 -11.72 -0.99
CA TYR A 74 -6.32 -12.30 -2.32
C TYR A 74 -5.87 -11.25 -3.33
N CYS A 75 -6.50 -10.07 -3.36
CA CYS A 75 -5.99 -8.97 -4.17
C CYS A 75 -6.31 -7.56 -3.68
N LEU A 76 -5.48 -6.61 -4.14
CA LEU A 76 -5.63 -5.17 -3.97
C LEU A 76 -6.02 -4.48 -5.28
N CYS A 77 -7.07 -3.67 -5.20
CA CYS A 77 -7.58 -2.83 -6.28
C CYS A 77 -7.76 -1.40 -5.78
N THR A 78 -7.72 -0.42 -6.68
CA THR A 78 -7.89 0.99 -6.34
C THR A 78 -9.10 1.54 -7.07
N SER A 79 -9.95 2.26 -6.36
CA SER A 79 -11.03 3.05 -6.93
C SER A 79 -10.63 4.51 -6.92
N VAL A 80 -10.33 5.05 -8.11
CA VAL A 80 -9.86 6.43 -8.26
C VAL A 80 -11.01 7.40 -8.05
N GLN A 81 -10.81 8.38 -7.17
CA GLN A 81 -11.82 9.40 -6.88
C GLN A 81 -11.43 10.75 -7.51
N PRO A 82 -12.34 11.44 -8.23
CA PRO A 82 -12.01 12.70 -8.91
C PRO A 82 -11.71 13.87 -7.98
N HIS A 83 -12.43 13.93 -6.85
CA HIS A 83 -12.41 15.08 -5.94
C HIS A 83 -11.97 14.73 -4.52
N SER A 84 -11.63 13.46 -4.28
CA SER A 84 -11.23 12.92 -2.98
C SER A 84 -9.94 12.11 -3.11
N ILE A 85 -9.47 11.58 -1.97
CA ILE A 85 -8.48 10.51 -1.94
C ILE A 85 -9.05 9.23 -2.56
N ASP A 86 -8.17 8.41 -3.11
CA ASP A 86 -8.58 7.13 -3.70
C ASP A 86 -9.02 6.15 -2.60
N CYS A 87 -9.95 5.26 -2.94
CA CYS A 87 -10.35 4.18 -2.05
C CYS A 87 -9.60 2.89 -2.39
N LEU A 88 -9.28 2.10 -1.38
CA LEU A 88 -8.67 0.79 -1.52
C LEU A 88 -9.75 -0.28 -1.46
N LEU A 89 -9.81 -1.12 -2.49
CA LEU A 89 -10.66 -2.30 -2.57
C LEU A 89 -9.80 -3.52 -2.28
N VAL A 90 -10.17 -4.28 -1.25
CA VAL A 90 -9.45 -5.45 -0.80
C VAL A 90 -10.34 -6.66 -1.01
N LEU A 91 -9.95 -7.56 -1.91
CA LEU A 91 -10.58 -8.87 -2.06
C LEU A 91 -9.90 -9.84 -1.11
N LEU A 92 -10.68 -10.44 -0.23
CA LEU A 92 -10.22 -11.46 0.70
C LEU A 92 -10.44 -12.86 0.11
N ILE A 93 -9.67 -13.84 0.57
CA ILE A 93 -9.96 -15.24 0.27
C ILE A 93 -11.36 -15.58 0.76
N GLY A 94 -12.16 -16.20 -0.11
CA GLY A 94 -13.58 -16.48 0.12
C GLY A 94 -14.55 -15.52 -0.58
N GLY A 95 -14.04 -14.51 -1.29
CA GLY A 95 -14.86 -13.65 -2.17
C GLY A 95 -15.48 -12.43 -1.50
N GLU A 96 -15.11 -12.15 -0.25
CA GLU A 96 -15.55 -10.95 0.47
C GLU A 96 -14.74 -9.73 0.04
N TRP A 97 -15.39 -8.57 0.00
CA TRP A 97 -14.77 -7.30 -0.36
C TRP A 97 -14.81 -6.32 0.80
N LEU A 98 -13.68 -5.68 1.07
CA LEU A 98 -13.61 -4.51 1.93
C LEU A 98 -13.34 -3.27 1.07
N LEU A 99 -14.09 -2.20 1.34
CA LEU A 99 -13.83 -0.88 0.79
C LEU A 99 -13.27 -0.02 1.93
N LEU A 100 -12.01 0.41 1.78
CA LEU A 100 -11.30 1.22 2.75
C LEU A 100 -11.03 2.60 2.18
N GLN A 101 -11.24 3.62 3.00
CA GLN A 101 -10.87 5.00 2.70
C GLN A 101 -10.14 5.56 3.93
N TRP A 102 -8.98 6.15 3.70
CA TRP A 102 -8.16 6.71 4.78
C TRP A 102 -8.85 7.91 5.42
N ASN A 103 -8.86 7.98 6.75
CA ASN A 103 -9.35 9.16 7.46
C ASN A 103 -8.24 9.70 8.38
N LYS A 104 -8.01 11.01 8.33
CA LYS A 104 -6.93 11.70 9.05
C LYS A 104 -7.34 12.30 10.41
N THR A 105 -8.51 11.92 10.94
CA THR A 105 -8.98 12.44 12.24
C THR A 105 -7.96 12.33 13.35
#